data_AF-A0A972VBU4-F1
#
_entry.id   AF-A0A972VBU4-F1
#
_cell.length_a   1.000
_cell.length_b   1.000
_cell.length_c   1.000
_cell.angle_alpha   90.00
_cell.angle_beta   90.00
_cell.angle_gamma   90.00
#
_symmetry.space_group_name_H-M   'P 1'
#
loop_
_entity.id
_entity.type
_entity.pdbx_description
1 polymer ?
#
loop_
_entity_poly.entity_id
_entity_poly.type
_entity_poly.pdbx_seq_one_letter_code
_entity_poly.pdbx_strand_id
1 'polypeptide(L)' 'MEPVFMILGQSAAIAACLAIDNQIAVQDVVYDTLCEQLMIDGQILNMSR' A
#
# COMPACT_ATOMS: atom_id res chain seq x y z
N MET A 1 4.22 20.11 -3.13
CA MET A 1 4.35 18.65 -3.27
C MET A 1 3.06 18.17 -3.92
N GLU A 2 3.13 17.63 -5.14
CA GLU A 2 1.92 17.30 -5.90
C GLU A 2 1.19 16.10 -5.25
N PRO A 3 -0.15 16.15 -5.08
CA PRO A 3 -0.93 15.15 -4.34
C PRO A 3 -0.73 13.70 -4.83
N VAL A 4 -0.51 13.53 -6.13
CA VAL A 4 -0.30 12.23 -6.77
C VAL A 4 0.99 11.54 -6.30
N PHE A 5 2.07 12.28 -6.07
CA PHE A 5 3.32 11.71 -5.57
C PHE A 5 3.24 11.35 -4.09
N MET A 6 2.40 12.03 -3.31
CA MET A 6 2.20 11.71 -1.88
C MET A 6 1.45 10.39 -1.70
N ILE A 7 0.43 10.11 -2.53
CA ILE A 7 -0.35 8.86 -2.45
C ILE A 7 0.52 7.66 -2.82
N LEU A 8 1.29 7.73 -3.90
CA LEU A 8 2.21 6.64 -4.30
C LEU A 8 3.27 6.36 -3.22
N GLY A 9 3.84 7.41 -2.63
CA GLY A 9 4.81 7.27 -1.55
C GLY A 9 4.23 6.59 -0.31
N GLN A 10 3.00 6.94 0.07
CA GLN A 10 2.30 6.28 1.16
C GLN A 10 2.07 4.80 0.86
N SER A 11 1.57 4.45 -0.33
CA SER A 11 1.30 3.05 -0.69
C SER A 11 2.59 2.20 -0.67
N ALA A 12 3.70 2.77 -1.16
CA ALA A 12 5.00 2.12 -1.13
C ALA A 12 5.53 1.94 0.31
N ALA A 13 5.33 2.92 1.18
CA ALA A 13 5.74 2.83 2.59
C ALA A 13 4.97 1.72 3.33
N ILE A 14 3.67 1.59 3.10
CA ILE A 14 2.85 0.53 3.70
C ILE A 14 3.33 -0.85 3.25
N ALA A 15 3.58 -1.04 1.94
CA ALA A 15 4.12 -2.30 1.43
C ALA A 15 5.50 -2.62 2.03
N ALA A 16 6.37 -1.63 2.20
CA ALA A 16 7.66 -1.81 2.83
C ALA A 16 7.54 -2.20 4.31
N CYS A 17 6.66 -1.55 5.08
CA CYS A 17 6.40 -1.92 6.47
C CYS A 17 5.91 -3.36 6.59
N LEU A 18 4.92 -3.77 5.77
CA LEU A 18 4.43 -5.15 5.76
C LEU A 18 5.52 -6.16 5.43
N ALA A 19 6.41 -5.85 4.47
CA ALA A 19 7.53 -6.71 4.14
C ALA A 19 8.53 -6.85 5.31
N ILE A 20 8.84 -5.73 5.98
CA ILE A 20 9.74 -5.70 7.14
C ILE A 20 9.15 -6.49 8.31
N ASP A 21 7.88 -6.27 8.64
CA ASP A 21 7.21 -6.92 9.77
C ASP A 21 7.11 -8.44 9.58
N ASN A 22 6.89 -8.89 8.35
CA ASN A 22 6.81 -10.31 8.02
C ASN A 22 8.17 -10.93 7.64
N GLN A 23 9.25 -10.15 7.62
CA GLN A 23 10.60 -10.60 7.21
C GLN A 23 10.60 -11.27 5.83
N ILE A 24 9.81 -10.76 4.90
CA ILE A 24 9.70 -11.24 3.52
C ILE A 24 10.23 -10.19 2.55
N ALA A 25 10.50 -10.61 1.31
CA ALA A 25 10.84 -9.63 0.29
C ALA A 25 9.59 -8.85 -0.14
N VAL A 26 9.77 -7.61 -0.61
CA VAL A 26 8.64 -6.73 -0.97
C VAL A 26 7.73 -7.31 -2.06
N GLN A 27 8.30 -8.11 -2.96
CA GLN A 27 7.56 -8.81 -4.01
C GLN A 27 6.67 -9.94 -3.49
N ASP A 28 6.91 -10.42 -2.27
CA ASP A 28 6.17 -11.52 -1.65
C ASP A 28 5.03 -11.02 -0.74
N VAL A 29 4.85 -9.70 -0.64
CA VAL A 29 3.77 -9.10 0.15
C VAL A 29 2.42 -9.53 -0.41
N VAL A 30 1.61 -10.16 0.44
CA VAL A 30 0.26 -10.62 0.08
C VAL A 30 -0.61 -9.42 -0.25
N TYR A 31 -1.18 -9.44 -1.46
CA TYR A 31 -1.98 -8.32 -1.95
C TYR A 31 -3.21 -8.06 -1.09
N ASP A 32 -3.91 -9.10 -0.63
CA ASP A 32 -5.11 -8.93 0.20
C ASP A 32 -4.82 -8.13 1.47
N THR A 33 -3.72 -8.43 2.16
CA THR A 33 -3.28 -7.72 3.37
C THR A 33 -2.89 -6.27 3.07
N LEU A 34 -2.18 -6.04 1.97
CA LEU A 34 -1.83 -4.69 1.52
C LEU A 34 -3.07 -3.87 1.15
N CYS A 35 -4.02 -4.50 0.46
CA CYS A 35 -5.28 -3.93 0.00
C CYS A 35 -6.15 -3.50 1.20
N GLU A 36 -6.28 -4.36 2.21
CA GLU A 36 -6.98 -4.04 3.47
C GLU A 36 -6.35 -2.82 4.16
N GLN A 37 -5.02 -2.80 4.30
CA GLN A 37 -4.34 -1.70 4.97
C GLN A 37 -4.51 -0.37 4.21
N LEU A 38 -4.42 -0.40 2.88
CA LEU A 38 -4.64 0.77 2.04
C LEU A 38 -6.08 1.30 2.14
N MET A 39 -7.08 0.42 2.24
CA MET A 39 -8.47 0.81 2.44
C MET A 39 -8.70 1.46 3.81
N ILE A 40 -8.07 0.93 4.87
CA ILE A 40 -8.11 1.52 6.21
C ILE A 40 -7.56 2.94 6.20
N ASP A 41 -6.47 3.16 5.45
CA ASP A 41 -5.85 4.48 5.30
C ASP A 41 -6.61 5.40 4.32
N GLY A 42 -7.78 4.96 3.83
CA GLY A 42 -8.67 5.76 2.97
C GLY A 42 -8.24 5.85 1.51
N GLN A 43 -7.34 4.98 1.05
CA GLN A 43 -6.93 4.95 -0.36
C GLN A 43 -8.02 4.34 -1.25
N ILE A 44 -8.15 4.89 -2.45
CA ILE A 44 -9.11 4.40 -3.45
C ILE A 44 -8.40 3.40 -4.36
N LEU A 45 -8.77 2.12 -4.25
CA LEU A 45 -8.13 1.02 -4.99
C LEU A 45 -8.89 0.61 -6.26
N ASN A 46 -10.17 0.98 -6.36
CA ASN A 46 -10.99 0.72 -7.53
C ASN A 46 -11.88 1.92 -7.82
N MET A 47 -11.94 2.32 -9.09
CA MET A 47 -12.84 3.37 -9.57
C MET A 47 -13.88 2.69 -10.46
N SER A 48 -15.04 2.40 -9.90
CA SER A 48 -16.23 2.04 -10.69
C SER A 48 -16.63 3.27 -11.50
N ARG A 49 -16.70 3.13 -12.82
CA ARG A 49 -17.09 4.21 -13.73
C ARG A 49 -18.61 4.43 -13.71
#